data_AF-A0A4R4WUN3-F1
#
_entry.id   AF-A0A4R4WUN3-F1
#
_cell.length_a   1.000
_cell.length_b   1.000
_cell.length_c   1.000
_cell.angle_alpha   90.00
_cell.angle_beta   90.00
_cell.angle_gamma   90.00
#
_symmetry.space_group_name_H-M   'P 1'
#
loop_
_entity.id
_entity.type
_entity.pdbx_description
1 polymer ?
#
loop_
_entity_poly.entity_id
_entity_poly.type
_entity_poly.pdbx_seq_one_letter_code
_entity_poly.pdbx_strand_id
1 'polypeptide(L)'
;MTRTPAPVLPTGAPPGHATLRWVEECLGKGAEVRMVRPLAGGSAHANHALLVESRSGSAHRLVLRRWTSSEPVTARRPHGTEFSPEREIAALALLAASEIPTPALVL
;
A
#
# COMPACT_ATOMS: atom_id res chain seq x y z
N MET A 1 -13.52 35.93 7.16
CA MET A 1 -12.67 34.86 7.72
C MET A 1 -12.13 34.03 6.56
N THR A 2 -10.85 34.15 6.26
CA THR A 2 -10.18 33.44 5.16
C THR A 2 -9.81 32.03 5.65
N ARG A 3 -10.40 31.00 5.06
CA ARG A 3 -10.11 29.60 5.43
C ARG A 3 -8.76 29.20 4.84
N THR A 4 -7.74 29.05 5.68
CA THR A 4 -6.45 28.47 5.27
C THR A 4 -6.67 27.04 4.78
N PRO A 5 -6.27 26.68 3.54
CA PRO A 5 -6.37 25.31 3.08
C PRO A 5 -5.42 24.40 3.86
N ALA A 6 -5.87 23.20 4.18
CA ALA A 6 -5.03 22.18 4.81
C ALA A 6 -3.87 21.82 3.85
N PRO A 7 -2.64 21.58 4.37
CA PRO A 7 -1.53 21.14 3.55
C PRO A 7 -1.87 19.83 2.83
N VAL A 8 -1.71 19.82 1.51
CA VAL A 8 -1.88 18.60 0.69
C VAL A 8 -0.67 17.70 0.97
N LEU A 9 -0.92 16.56 1.59
CA LEU A 9 0.13 15.56 1.80
C LEU A 9 0.57 14.98 0.45
N PRO A 10 1.87 14.73 0.24
CA PRO A 10 2.34 14.12 -0.99
C PRO A 10 1.71 12.74 -1.16
N THR A 11 1.31 12.45 -2.40
CA THR A 11 0.95 11.11 -2.85
C THR A 11 2.12 10.55 -3.62
N GLY A 12 2.55 9.33 -3.29
CA GLY A 12 3.64 8.69 -4.01
C GLY A 12 3.32 8.46 -5.49
N ALA A 13 4.35 8.20 -6.30
CA ALA A 13 4.20 7.90 -7.72
C ALA A 13 3.20 6.75 -7.97
N PRO A 14 2.54 6.65 -9.14
CA PRO A 14 1.67 5.53 -9.45
C PRO A 14 2.45 4.20 -9.47
N PRO A 15 1.79 3.06 -9.19
CA PRO A 15 2.39 1.73 -9.37
C PRO A 15 2.64 1.46 -10.86
N GLY A 16 3.77 0.82 -11.18
CA GLY A 16 4.07 0.40 -12.55
C GLY A 16 3.29 -0.84 -12.99
N HIS A 17 3.25 -1.11 -14.28
CA HIS A 17 2.52 -2.26 -14.86
C HIS A 17 2.91 -3.61 -14.25
N ALA A 18 4.20 -3.84 -13.98
CA ALA A 18 4.67 -5.08 -13.36
C ALA A 18 4.08 -5.28 -11.95
N THR A 19 3.96 -4.20 -11.17
CA THR A 19 3.34 -4.25 -9.83
C THR A 19 1.85 -4.54 -9.92
N LEU A 20 1.13 -3.96 -10.89
CA LEU A 20 -0.30 -4.23 -11.07
C LEU A 20 -0.55 -5.66 -11.50
N ARG A 21 0.27 -6.21 -12.41
CA ARG A 21 0.19 -7.63 -12.79
C ARG A 21 0.41 -8.55 -11.58
N TRP A 22 1.40 -8.24 -10.74
CA TRP A 22 1.63 -9.00 -9.52
C TRP A 22 0.41 -8.99 -8.59
N VAL A 23 -0.28 -7.86 -8.44
CA VAL A 23 -1.54 -7.79 -7.66
C VAL A 23 -2.62 -8.68 -8.24
N GLU A 24 -2.76 -8.71 -9.57
CA GLU A 24 -3.73 -9.58 -10.26
C GLU A 24 -3.38 -11.06 -10.01
N GLU A 25 -2.11 -11.42 -10.08
CA GLU A 25 -1.62 -12.78 -9.81
C GLU A 25 -1.92 -13.26 -8.38
N CYS A 26 -1.78 -12.39 -7.37
CA CYS A 26 -2.13 -12.71 -5.97
C CYS A 26 -3.62 -13.06 -5.79
N LEU A 27 -4.51 -12.49 -6.61
CA LEU A 27 -5.96 -12.80 -6.57
C LEU A 27 -6.37 -13.92 -7.52
N GLY A 28 -5.42 -14.48 -8.26
CA GLY A 28 -5.60 -15.61 -9.15
C GLY A 28 -5.94 -15.26 -10.60
N LYS A 29 -5.93 -16.29 -11.46
CA LYS A 29 -6.07 -16.12 -12.91
C LYS A 29 -7.39 -15.43 -13.29
N GLY A 30 -7.27 -14.35 -14.06
CA GLY A 30 -8.40 -13.58 -14.55
C GLY A 30 -8.91 -12.53 -13.56
N ALA A 31 -8.17 -12.26 -12.49
CA ALA A 31 -8.35 -11.02 -11.74
C ALA A 31 -7.79 -9.83 -12.53
N GLU A 32 -8.46 -8.68 -12.45
CA GLU A 32 -8.08 -7.46 -13.17
C GLU A 32 -8.18 -6.23 -12.27
N VAL A 33 -7.14 -5.39 -12.26
CA VAL A 33 -7.17 -4.11 -11.55
C VAL A 33 -8.04 -3.12 -12.33
N ARG A 34 -9.19 -2.75 -11.77
CA ARG A 34 -10.14 -1.78 -12.37
C ARG A 34 -9.89 -0.34 -11.97
N MET A 35 -9.31 -0.12 -10.78
CA MET A 35 -9.09 1.21 -10.25
C MET A 35 -7.79 1.26 -9.45
N VAL A 36 -7.06 2.35 -9.61
CA VAL A 36 -5.93 2.74 -8.77
C VAL A 36 -6.17 4.16 -8.28
N ARG A 37 -6.22 4.38 -6.97
CA ARG A 37 -6.36 5.71 -6.37
C ARG A 37 -5.23 5.95 -5.37
N PRO A 38 -4.43 7.02 -5.51
CA PRO A 38 -3.42 7.33 -4.53
C PRO A 38 -4.07 7.68 -3.18
N LEU A 39 -3.44 7.21 -2.10
CA LEU A 39 -3.80 7.58 -0.74
C LEU A 39 -2.71 8.52 -0.20
N ALA A 40 -3.14 9.67 0.27
CA ALA A 40 -2.24 10.66 0.84
C ALA A 40 -1.71 10.19 2.20
N GLY A 41 -0.44 10.45 2.48
CA GLY A 41 0.21 10.09 3.74
C GLY A 41 1.40 9.14 3.57
N GLY A 42 2.34 9.24 4.50
CA GLY A 42 3.62 8.54 4.49
C GLY A 42 4.74 9.36 3.82
N SER A 43 5.85 9.56 4.54
CA SER A 43 7.08 10.15 3.98
C SER A 43 8.03 9.08 3.43
N ALA A 44 7.93 7.85 3.92
CA ALA A 44 8.81 6.73 3.58
C ALA A 44 8.16 5.65 2.68
N HIS A 45 6.86 5.79 2.38
CA HIS A 45 6.11 4.80 1.61
C HIS A 45 4.95 5.45 0.85
N ALA A 46 4.56 4.82 -0.26
CA ALA A 46 3.44 5.22 -1.09
C ALA A 46 2.28 4.24 -0.92
N ASN A 47 1.09 4.74 -0.61
CA ASN A 47 -0.12 3.94 -0.45
C ASN A 47 -1.08 4.18 -1.62
N HIS A 48 -1.68 3.10 -2.13
CA HIS A 48 -2.70 3.16 -3.18
C HIS A 48 -3.89 2.28 -2.80
N ALA A 49 -5.11 2.81 -2.91
CA ALA A 49 -6.31 2.00 -2.87
C ALA A 49 -6.54 1.38 -4.26
N LEU A 50 -6.76 0.07 -4.29
CA LEU A 50 -7.04 -0.69 -5.49
C LEU A 50 -8.45 -1.27 -5.43
N LEU A 51 -9.10 -1.31 -6.60
CA LEU A 51 -10.26 -2.16 -6.84
C LEU A 51 -9.84 -3.23 -7.84
N VAL A 52 -9.90 -4.49 -7.43
CA VAL A 52 -9.58 -5.64 -8.28
C VAL A 52 -10.82 -6.49 -8.42
N GLU A 53 -11.21 -6.81 -9.64
CA GLU A 53 -12.32 -7.72 -9.91
C GLU A 53 -11.77 -9.10 -10.22
N SER A 54 -12.24 -10.12 -9.51
CA SER A 54 -11.91 -11.51 -9.81
C SER A 54 -12.64 -11.99 -11.06
N ARG A 55 -12.22 -13.14 -11.61
CA ARG A 55 -12.90 -13.80 -12.73
C ARG A 55 -14.37 -14.11 -12.45
N SER A 56 -14.74 -14.35 -11.19
CA SER A 56 -16.14 -14.60 -10.78
C SER A 56 -16.98 -13.32 -10.67
N GLY A 57 -16.38 -12.15 -10.92
CA GLY A 57 -17.03 -10.85 -10.76
C GLY A 57 -17.01 -10.33 -9.32
N SER A 58 -16.23 -10.95 -8.43
CA SER A 58 -16.12 -10.48 -7.04
C SER A 58 -15.14 -9.31 -6.94
N ALA A 59 -15.56 -8.22 -6.30
CA ALA A 59 -14.75 -7.02 -6.16
C ALA A 59 -13.95 -7.03 -4.84
N HIS A 60 -12.62 -6.95 -4.95
CA HIS A 60 -11.67 -6.89 -3.86
C HIS A 60 -11.16 -5.45 -3.71
N ARG A 61 -11.32 -4.89 -2.50
CA ARG A 61 -10.79 -3.57 -2.15
C ARG A 61 -9.50 -3.77 -1.38
N LEU A 62 -8.38 -3.37 -1.99
CA LEU A 62 -7.05 -3.58 -1.43
C LEU A 62 -6.34 -2.26 -1.15
N VAL A 63 -5.37 -2.30 -0.24
CA VAL A 63 -4.38 -1.23 -0.07
C VAL A 63 -3.03 -1.77 -0.49
N LEU A 64 -2.45 -1.20 -1.54
CA LEU A 64 -1.10 -1.45 -1.98
C LEU A 64 -0.16 -0.46 -1.31
N ARG A 65 0.66 -0.97 -0.39
CA ARG A 65 1.74 -0.22 0.27
C ARG A 65 3.06 -0.52 -0.42
N ARG A 66 3.77 0.51 -0.88
CA ARG A 66 5.07 0.40 -1.57
C ARG A 66 6.12 1.22 -0.85
N TRP A 67 7.25 0.60 -0.54
CA TRP A 67 8.39 1.30 0.05
C TRP A 67 9.13 2.06 -1.03
N THR A 68 9.00 3.38 -1.02
CA THR A 68 9.71 4.25 -1.93
C THR A 68 10.96 4.71 -1.21
N SER A 69 12.13 4.27 -1.67
CA SER A 69 13.41 4.85 -1.21
C SER A 69 13.48 6.29 -1.69
N SER A 70 12.84 7.20 -0.97
CA SER A 70 12.84 8.64 -1.29
C SER A 70 14.02 9.38 -0.65
N GLU A 71 14.75 8.72 0.26
CA GLU A 71 15.93 9.29 0.89
C GLU A 71 17.16 9.07 0.00
N PRO A 72 17.90 10.13 -0.37
CA PRO A 72 19.20 9.98 -1.01
C PRO A 72 20.12 9.12 -0.12
N VAL A 73 20.98 8.30 -0.73
CA VAL A 73 21.89 7.39 -0.02
C VAL A 73 22.70 8.09 1.08
N THR A 74 22.96 9.38 0.93
CA THR A 74 23.69 10.25 1.86
C THR A 74 22.89 10.76 3.06
N ALA A 75 21.55 10.70 3.02
CA ALA A 75 20.65 11.12 4.10
C ALA A 75 20.13 9.94 4.95
N ARG A 76 20.50 8.70 4.59
CA ARG A 76 20.20 7.49 5.37
C ARG A 76 20.71 7.64 6.81
N ARG A 77 19.84 8.08 7.72
CA ARG A 77 20.07 7.87 9.14
C ARG A 77 20.24 6.36 9.37
N PRO A 78 21.08 5.92 10.33
CA PRO A 78 21.24 4.50 10.65
C PRO A 78 19.96 3.82 11.18
N HIS A 79 18.85 4.56 11.26
CA HIS A 79 17.51 4.06 11.57
C HIS A 79 16.81 3.39 10.38
N GLY A 80 17.45 3.27 9.22
CA GLY A 80 16.90 2.57 8.03
C GLY A 80 16.52 1.10 8.23
N THR A 81 16.62 0.56 9.44
CA THR A 81 16.15 -0.76 9.89
C THR A 81 14.78 -0.73 10.58
N GLU A 82 14.20 0.44 10.87
CA GLU A 82 12.98 0.54 11.68
C GLU A 82 11.69 0.20 10.90
N PHE A 83 11.69 0.39 9.57
CA PHE A 83 10.58 0.02 8.68
C PHE A 83 10.99 -1.05 7.67
N SER A 84 10.83 -2.32 8.06
CA SER A 84 10.98 -3.47 7.16
C SER A 84 9.59 -4.02 6.78
N PRO A 85 9.33 -4.33 5.50
CA PRO A 85 8.09 -5.01 5.08
C PRO A 85 7.84 -6.29 5.88
N GLU A 86 8.88 -7.05 6.20
CA GLU A 86 8.81 -8.29 6.97
C GLU A 86 8.30 -8.06 8.39
N ARG A 87 8.73 -6.97 9.04
CA ARG A 87 8.23 -6.58 10.37
C ARG A 87 6.75 -6.20 10.33
N GLU A 88 6.31 -5.47 9.31
CA GLU A 88 4.91 -5.09 9.15
C GLU A 88 4.04 -6.33 8.87
N ILE A 89 4.50 -7.24 7.99
CA ILE A 89 3.85 -8.52 7.73
C ILE A 89 3.70 -9.33 9.02
N ALA A 90 4.77 -9.45 9.81
CA ALA A 90 4.74 -10.17 11.08
C ALA A 90 3.75 -9.54 12.07
N ALA A 91 3.71 -8.21 12.16
CA ALA A 91 2.77 -7.50 13.01
C ALA A 91 1.31 -7.74 12.57
N LEU A 92 1.01 -7.63 11.26
CA LEU A 92 -0.33 -7.90 10.72
C LEU A 92 -0.74 -9.36 10.94
N ALA A 93 0.18 -10.31 10.79
CA ALA A 93 -0.09 -11.72 11.04
C ALA A 93 -0.42 -11.99 12.52
N LEU A 94 0.30 -11.36 13.46
CA LEU A 94 0.00 -11.45 14.90
C LEU A 94 -1.36 -10.81 15.23
N LEU A 95 -1.65 -9.65 14.64
CA LEU A 95 -2.91 -8.94 14.87
C LEU A 95 -4.13 -9.65 14.28
N ALA A 96 -3.95 -10.39 13.18
CA ALA A 96 -5.02 -11.18 12.57
C ALA A 96 -5.56 -12.29 13.50
N ALA A 97 -4.78 -12.72 14.49
CA ALA A 97 -5.21 -13.67 15.53
C ALA A 97 -5.84 -13.00 16.76
N SER A 98 -5.95 -11.67 16.78
CA SER A 98 -6.50 -10.89 17.88
C SER A 98 -7.91 -10.39 17.58
N GLU A 99 -8.64 -9.97 18.62
CA GLU A 99 -9.98 -9.36 18.47
C GLU A 99 -9.94 -7.91 17.94
N ILE A 100 -8.75 -7.37 17.67
CA ILE A 100 -8.58 -6.01 17.18
C ILE A 100 -8.95 -5.97 15.69
N PRO A 101 -9.89 -5.10 15.26
CA PRO A 101 -10.19 -4.92 13.84
C PRO A 101 -8.92 -4.55 13.07
N THR A 102 -8.43 -5.49 12.27
CA THR A 102 -7.14 -5.39 11.57
C THR A 102 -7.35 -5.69 10.10
N PRO A 103 -6.70 -4.95 9.18
CA PRO A 103 -6.68 -5.31 7.78
C PRO A 103 -6.11 -6.72 7.57
N ALA A 104 -6.77 -7.52 6.73
CA ALA A 104 -6.24 -8.82 6.34
C ALA A 104 -5.06 -8.65 5.37
N LEU A 105 -3.99 -9.41 5.59
CA LEU A 105 -2.89 -9.51 4.63
C LEU A 105 -3.33 -10.34 3.43
N VAL A 106 -3.03 -9.85 2.23
CA VAL A 106 -3.21 -10.58 0.97
C VAL A 106 -1.81 -10.94 0.46
N LEU A 107 -1.56 -12.24 0.27
CA LEU A 107 -0.29 -12.81 -0.18
C LEU A 107 -0.41 -13.29 -1.63
#